data_AF-A0A2K3M822-F1
#
_entry.id   AF-A0A2K3M822-F1
#
_cell.length_a   1.000
_cell.length_b   1.000
_cell.length_c   1.000
_cell.angle_alpha   90.00
_cell.angle_beta   90.00
_cell.angle_gamma   90.00
#
_symmetry.space_group_name_H-M   'P 1'
#
loop_
_entity.id
_entity.type
_entity.pdbx_description
1 polymer ?
#
loop_
_entity_poly.entity_id
_entity_poly.type
_entity_poly.pdbx_seq_one_letter_code
_entity_poly.pdbx_strand_id
1 'polypeptide(L)'
;MGEEVKQETPKEAESKPEETPVEEKKEPKPPSPCVLFVDLHCVGCAKKIEKYIIKFRGVEGVVIDMAKNEVIIKGIVEPQAICNIITKKTKRMAKIISPLPEVEGESIPEVVTSQVSEPVTVELNVTMHCEACAEQLKGKILKMR
;
A
#
# COMPACT_ATOMS: atom_id res chain seq x y z
N MET A 1 -28.91 37.95 -40.53
CA MET A 1 -30.02 38.88 -40.27
C MET A 1 -31.20 38.00 -39.87
N GLY A 2 -31.75 38.05 -38.67
CA GLY A 2 -31.36 38.76 -37.45
C GLY A 2 -32.43 38.41 -36.42
N GLU A 3 -32.06 37.81 -35.31
CA GLU A 3 -33.01 37.46 -34.25
C GLU A 3 -32.66 38.30 -33.02
N GLU A 4 -33.57 39.19 -32.65
CA GLU A 4 -33.37 40.18 -31.61
C GLU A 4 -34.29 39.92 -30.40
N VAL A 5 -33.66 39.97 -29.23
CA VAL A 5 -34.21 40.50 -27.97
C VAL A 5 -35.30 39.69 -27.24
N LYS A 6 -34.88 39.13 -26.10
CA LYS A 6 -35.48 39.44 -24.80
C LYS A 6 -34.34 39.47 -23.76
N GLN A 7 -33.87 40.63 -23.28
CA GLN A 7 -34.39 41.40 -22.11
C GLN A 7 -34.56 40.48 -20.87
N GLU A 8 -34.02 40.78 -19.67
CA GLU A 8 -33.72 42.08 -19.04
C GLU A 8 -32.46 42.05 -18.12
N THR A 9 -31.91 43.23 -17.82
CA THR A 9 -30.86 43.54 -16.80
C THR A 9 -31.53 44.30 -15.61
N PRO A 10 -30.85 44.93 -14.60
CA PRO A 10 -29.44 44.91 -14.11
C PRO A 10 -29.30 44.84 -12.54
N LYS A 11 -28.07 45.14 -12.04
CA LYS A 11 -27.68 45.71 -10.72
C LYS A 11 -27.53 44.78 -9.48
N GLU A 12 -26.63 45.04 -8.50
CA GLU A 12 -25.37 45.85 -8.37
C GLU A 12 -24.72 45.54 -6.98
N ALA A 13 -23.68 46.28 -6.58
CA ALA A 13 -22.89 46.20 -5.32
C ALA A 13 -21.91 44.99 -5.25
N GLU A 14 -20.64 45.11 -5.67
CA GLU A 14 -19.52 45.89 -5.07
C GLU A 14 -19.13 45.35 -3.68
N SER A 15 -17.86 44.98 -3.41
CA SER A 15 -16.68 45.85 -3.49
C SER A 15 -15.32 45.16 -3.74
N LYS A 16 -14.38 45.91 -4.34
CA LYS A 16 -12.90 45.75 -4.33
C LYS A 16 -12.31 46.99 -3.62
N PRO A 17 -11.19 46.92 -2.85
CA PRO A 17 -9.79 46.80 -3.39
C PRO A 17 -8.81 46.01 -2.46
N GLU A 18 -7.47 46.01 -2.63
CA GLU A 18 -6.69 45.51 -3.78
C GLU A 18 -5.24 45.06 -3.37
N GLU A 19 -4.30 45.95 -2.97
CA GLU A 19 -2.83 45.63 -2.92
C GLU A 19 -2.07 45.69 -1.57
N THR A 20 -1.36 44.58 -1.26
CA THR A 20 -0.05 44.43 -0.55
C THR A 20 0.09 44.83 0.95
N PRO A 21 1.08 44.32 1.74
CA PRO A 21 2.26 43.50 1.38
C PRO A 21 2.52 42.20 2.21
N VAL A 22 3.60 41.52 1.82
CA VAL A 22 4.40 40.46 2.49
C VAL A 22 4.15 40.17 3.98
N GLU A 23 3.89 38.91 4.34
CA GLU A 23 4.44 38.28 5.56
C GLU A 23 4.52 36.75 5.46
N GLU A 24 5.54 36.14 6.07
CA GLU A 24 5.82 34.71 6.01
C GLU A 24 4.74 33.85 6.69
N LYS A 25 4.07 32.99 5.93
CA LYS A 25 3.45 31.77 6.48
C LYS A 25 3.98 30.55 5.76
N LYS A 26 4.79 29.77 6.48
CA LYS A 26 5.28 28.45 6.07
C LYS A 26 4.15 27.67 5.42
N GLU A 27 4.33 27.29 4.15
CA GLU A 27 3.47 26.31 3.50
C GLU A 27 3.39 25.08 4.40
N PRO A 28 2.18 24.59 4.74
CA PRO A 28 2.05 23.27 5.32
C PRO A 28 2.47 22.28 4.25
N LYS A 29 3.73 21.81 4.32
CA LYS A 29 4.28 20.79 3.41
C LYS A 29 3.20 19.69 3.25
N PRO A 30 2.72 19.41 2.03
CA PRO A 30 1.68 18.40 1.85
C PRO A 30 2.19 17.08 2.45
N PRO A 31 1.37 16.36 3.25
CA PRO A 31 1.84 15.20 3.98
C PRO A 31 2.42 14.17 3.00
N SER A 32 3.73 13.92 3.15
CA SER A 32 4.50 13.08 2.24
C SER A 32 3.84 11.71 2.08
N PRO A 33 3.41 11.31 0.87
CA PRO A 33 2.74 10.03 0.68
C PRO A 33 3.71 8.88 0.97
N CYS A 34 3.34 8.04 1.94
CA CYS A 34 4.10 6.85 2.29
C CYS A 34 3.84 5.76 1.25
N VAL A 35 4.88 5.11 0.73
CA VAL A 35 4.76 4.04 -0.28
C VAL A 35 5.29 2.74 0.31
N LEU A 36 4.44 1.72 0.33
CA LEU A 36 4.75 0.38 0.82
C LEU A 36 4.66 -0.65 -0.31
N PHE A 37 5.66 -1.50 -0.46
CA PHE A 37 5.55 -2.72 -1.27
C PHE A 37 4.81 -3.79 -0.48
N VAL A 38 3.77 -4.40 -1.06
CA VAL A 38 3.03 -5.51 -0.46
C VAL A 38 2.69 -6.53 -1.53
N ASP A 39 2.99 -7.80 -1.28
CA ASP A 39 2.78 -8.85 -2.26
C ASP A 39 1.29 -9.11 -2.53
N LEU A 40 0.74 -8.63 -3.66
CA LEU A 40 -0.66 -8.77 -4.04
C LEU A 40 -0.79 -9.81 -5.16
N HIS A 41 -1.66 -10.81 -4.96
CA HIS A 41 -1.97 -11.82 -5.99
C HIS A 41 -3.44 -11.81 -6.42
N CYS A 42 -4.27 -10.91 -5.86
CA CYS A 42 -5.70 -10.86 -6.16
C CYS A 42 -6.34 -9.52 -5.77
N VAL A 43 -7.42 -9.15 -6.47
CA VAL A 43 -8.24 -7.96 -6.13
C VAL A 43 -8.80 -8.06 -4.70
N GLY A 44 -9.17 -9.26 -4.24
CA GLY A 44 -9.61 -9.49 -2.86
C GLY A 44 -8.52 -9.29 -1.81
N CYS A 45 -7.24 -9.35 -2.21
CA CYS A 45 -6.07 -9.18 -1.38
C CYS A 45 -5.85 -7.67 -1.15
N ALA A 46 -5.87 -6.88 -2.24
CA ALA A 46 -5.85 -5.42 -2.20
C ALA A 46 -7.00 -4.86 -1.36
N LYS A 47 -8.24 -5.26 -1.65
CA LYS A 47 -9.45 -4.82 -0.92
C LYS A 47 -9.44 -5.20 0.58
N LYS A 48 -8.70 -6.24 0.99
CA LYS A 48 -8.50 -6.55 2.42
C LYS A 48 -7.53 -5.55 3.06
N ILE A 49 -6.39 -5.32 2.42
CA ILE A 49 -5.34 -4.41 2.90
C ILE A 49 -5.87 -2.97 2.98
N GLU A 50 -6.53 -2.49 1.94
CA GLU A 50 -7.23 -1.19 1.89
C GLU A 50 -8.14 -0.98 3.11
N LYS A 51 -9.02 -1.95 3.41
CA LYS A 51 -9.95 -1.93 4.56
C LYS A 51 -9.26 -1.96 5.93
N TYR A 52 -8.01 -2.39 6.02
CA TYR A 52 -7.23 -2.30 7.26
C TYR A 52 -6.53 -0.95 7.39
N ILE A 53 -5.97 -0.42 6.28
CA ILE A 53 -5.25 0.86 6.29
C ILE A 53 -6.22 2.03 6.51
N ILE A 54 -7.39 2.06 5.86
CA ILE A 54 -8.40 3.12 6.06
C ILE A 54 -8.90 3.19 7.52
N LYS A 55 -8.80 2.09 8.29
CA LYS A 55 -9.16 2.06 9.72
C LYS A 55 -8.03 2.52 10.63
N PHE A 56 -6.85 2.80 10.10
CA PHE A 56 -5.69 3.23 10.87
C PHE A 56 -5.77 4.74 11.13
N ARG A 57 -5.48 5.15 12.36
CA ARG A 57 -5.55 6.57 12.75
C ARG A 57 -4.48 7.36 11.99
N GLY A 58 -4.88 8.47 11.37
CA GLY A 58 -3.99 9.35 10.60
C GLY A 58 -3.99 9.09 9.09
N VAL A 59 -4.69 8.07 8.59
CA VAL A 59 -4.89 7.86 7.16
C VAL A 59 -6.00 8.76 6.64
N GLU A 60 -5.68 9.56 5.62
CA GLU A 60 -6.63 10.40 4.87
C GLU A 60 -7.06 9.72 3.56
N GLY A 61 -6.19 8.90 2.97
CA GLY A 61 -6.51 8.17 1.75
C GLY A 61 -5.52 7.05 1.44
N VAL A 62 -5.95 6.09 0.62
CA VAL A 62 -5.15 4.94 0.19
C VAL A 62 -5.33 4.76 -1.31
N VAL A 63 -4.23 4.53 -2.03
CA VAL A 63 -4.21 4.16 -3.45
C VAL A 63 -3.39 2.89 -3.57
N ILE A 64 -3.90 1.87 -4.28
CA ILE A 64 -3.22 0.59 -4.46
C ILE A 64 -2.96 0.37 -5.94
N ASP A 65 -1.69 0.15 -6.29
CA ASP A 65 -1.25 -0.27 -7.62
C ASP A 65 -0.96 -1.78 -7.60
N MET A 66 -1.86 -2.58 -8.17
CA MET A 66 -1.67 -4.04 -8.28
C MET A 66 -0.74 -4.45 -9.43
N ALA A 67 -0.33 -3.54 -10.33
CA ALA A 67 0.66 -3.86 -11.35
C ALA A 67 2.08 -3.82 -10.78
N LYS A 68 2.31 -2.94 -9.79
CA LYS A 68 3.60 -2.77 -9.09
C LYS A 68 3.66 -3.43 -7.71
N ASN A 69 2.54 -3.92 -7.19
CA ASN A 69 2.41 -4.37 -5.80
C ASN A 69 2.74 -3.25 -4.78
N GLU A 70 2.32 -2.03 -5.10
CA GLU A 70 2.56 -0.82 -4.30
C GLU A 70 1.28 -0.32 -3.63
N VAL A 71 1.41 0.18 -2.41
CA VAL A 71 0.35 0.80 -1.62
C VAL A 71 0.81 2.19 -1.19
N ILE A 72 0.17 3.21 -1.77
CA ILE A 72 0.44 4.63 -1.49
C ILE A 72 -0.58 5.10 -0.45
N ILE A 73 -0.10 5.61 0.67
CA ILE A 73 -0.89 6.03 1.82
C ILE A 73 -0.70 7.53 2.01
N LYS A 74 -1.81 8.27 2.02
CA LYS A 74 -1.86 9.71 2.27
C LYS A 74 -2.28 9.94 3.72
N GLY A 75 -1.59 10.85 4.40
CA GLY A 75 -1.85 11.21 5.79
C GLY A 75 -0.63 10.98 6.70
N ILE A 76 -0.79 11.35 7.97
CA ILE A 76 0.29 11.31 8.98
C ILE A 76 0.25 9.95 9.69
N VAL A 77 1.08 9.01 9.23
CA VAL A 77 1.13 7.63 9.74
C VAL A 77 2.54 7.10 9.86
N GLU A 78 2.73 6.17 10.78
CA GLU A 78 3.99 5.45 11.00
C GLU A 78 4.10 4.25 10.03
N PRO A 79 4.98 4.27 9.01
CA PRO A 79 5.05 3.20 8.00
C PRO A 79 5.39 1.83 8.61
N GLN A 80 6.24 1.81 9.64
CA GLN A 80 6.60 0.61 10.41
C GLN A 80 5.37 -0.06 11.05
N ALA A 81 4.46 0.74 11.63
CA ALA A 81 3.26 0.21 12.28
C ALA A 81 2.30 -0.44 11.25
N ILE A 82 2.17 0.17 10.08
CA ILE A 82 1.33 -0.34 9.00
C ILE A 82 1.91 -1.64 8.41
N CYS A 83 3.21 -1.70 8.11
CA CYS A 83 3.88 -2.93 7.68
C CYS A 83 3.70 -4.09 8.68
N ASN A 84 3.84 -3.81 9.98
CA ASN A 84 3.62 -4.79 11.04
C ASN A 84 2.18 -5.33 11.06
N ILE A 85 1.17 -4.47 10.85
CA ILE A 85 -0.24 -4.88 10.80
C ILE A 85 -0.55 -5.68 9.54
N ILE A 86 -0.05 -5.25 8.37
CA ILE A 86 -0.22 -5.97 7.10
C ILE A 86 0.38 -7.37 7.20
N THR A 87 1.59 -7.49 7.77
CA THR A 87 2.27 -8.77 8.00
C THR A 87 1.46 -9.66 8.96
N LYS A 88 1.01 -9.13 10.10
CA LYS A 88 0.19 -9.87 11.09
C LYS A 88 -1.18 -10.29 10.57
N LYS A 89 -1.84 -9.50 9.72
CA LYS A 89 -3.19 -9.78 9.20
C LYS A 89 -3.21 -10.61 7.92
N THR A 90 -2.26 -10.38 7.02
CA THR A 90 -2.25 -10.98 5.67
C THR A 90 -1.27 -12.14 5.57
N LYS A 91 -0.36 -12.31 6.56
CA LYS A 91 0.79 -13.23 6.52
C LYS A 91 1.69 -13.03 5.30
N ARG A 92 1.77 -11.79 4.78
CA ARG A 92 2.60 -11.42 3.63
C ARG A 92 3.64 -10.40 4.03
N MET A 93 4.78 -10.44 3.35
CA MET A 93 5.82 -9.44 3.55
C MET A 93 5.33 -8.08 3.04
N ALA A 94 5.53 -7.06 3.88
CA ALA A 94 5.40 -5.66 3.52
C ALA A 94 6.77 -4.99 3.69
N LYS A 95 7.22 -4.23 2.69
CA LYS A 95 8.48 -3.47 2.74
C LYS A 95 8.17 -1.99 2.55
N ILE A 96 8.91 -1.11 3.21
CA ILE A 96 8.77 0.35 3.02
C ILE A 96 9.62 0.75 1.81
N ILE A 97 9.05 1.52 0.88
CA ILE A 97 9.76 2.13 -0.25
C ILE A 97 9.98 3.63 0.02
N SER A 98 8.98 4.31 0.58
CA SER A 98 9.01 5.76 0.85
C SER A 98 8.17 6.10 2.10
N PRO A 99 8.49 7.13 2.90
CA PRO A 99 9.63 8.04 2.78
C PRO A 99 10.97 7.32 2.98
N LEU A 100 11.99 7.76 2.24
CA LEU A 100 13.37 7.46 2.58
C LEU A 100 13.61 7.94 4.02
N PRO A 101 14.14 7.10 4.93
CA PRO A 101 14.42 7.55 6.28
C PRO A 101 15.56 8.56 6.27
N GLU A 102 15.25 9.84 6.48
CA GLU A 102 16.23 10.87 6.88
C GLU A 102 16.72 10.56 8.30
N VAL A 103 17.65 9.61 8.39
CA VAL A 103 18.57 9.43 9.51
C VAL A 103 19.98 9.32 8.94
N GLU A 104 20.65 10.47 8.87
CA GLU A 104 22.10 10.53 8.77
C GLU A 104 22.73 9.94 10.03
N GLY A 105 23.83 9.20 9.89
CA GLY A 105 24.63 8.68 11.01
C GLY A 105 24.79 7.16 11.01
N GLU A 106 26.02 6.70 10.77
CA GLU A 106 26.49 5.31 10.78
C GLU A 106 25.64 4.29 11.58
N SER A 107 25.33 3.13 11.01
CA SER A 107 26.37 2.19 10.60
C SER A 107 25.92 1.16 9.58
N ILE A 108 26.81 0.90 8.63
CA ILE A 108 26.79 -0.29 7.77
C ILE A 108 27.00 -1.51 8.68
N PRO A 109 26.18 -2.56 8.54
CA PRO A 109 26.82 -3.84 8.23
C PRO A 109 26.37 -4.37 6.87
N GLU A 110 27.39 -4.65 6.07
CA GLU A 110 27.37 -5.50 4.90
C GLU A 110 26.73 -6.85 5.25
N VAL A 111 25.47 -7.07 4.85
CA VAL A 111 24.84 -8.40 4.85
C VAL A 111 24.04 -8.57 3.56
N VAL A 112 24.74 -8.69 2.44
CA VAL A 112 24.19 -9.43 1.29
C VAL A 112 24.29 -10.91 1.63
N THR A 113 23.35 -11.39 2.44
CA THR A 113 23.05 -12.82 2.48
C THR A 113 21.56 -13.06 2.35
N SER A 114 21.26 -14.18 1.68
CA SER A 114 20.04 -14.96 1.83
C SER A 114 18.81 -14.62 0.99
N GLN A 115 18.68 -15.43 -0.07
CA GLN A 115 17.51 -16.28 -0.30
C GLN A 115 16.21 -15.59 -0.73
N VAL A 116 16.00 -15.51 -2.04
CA VAL A 116 14.68 -15.85 -2.60
C VAL A 116 14.62 -17.38 -2.60
N SER A 117 13.77 -17.95 -1.75
CA SER A 117 13.54 -19.39 -1.67
C SER A 117 12.68 -19.84 -2.84
N GLU A 118 13.32 -20.47 -3.82
CA GLU A 118 12.63 -21.39 -4.74
C GLU A 118 11.85 -22.44 -3.92
N PRO A 119 10.72 -22.96 -4.45
CA PRO A 119 9.94 -23.96 -3.74
C PRO A 119 10.77 -25.23 -3.57
N VAL A 120 11.26 -25.48 -2.36
CA VAL A 120 12.12 -26.63 -2.03
C VAL A 120 11.34 -27.93 -2.28
N THR A 121 11.59 -28.54 -3.43
CA THR A 121 11.06 -29.86 -3.78
C THR A 121 11.81 -30.92 -3.01
N VAL A 122 11.26 -31.34 -1.87
CA VAL A 122 11.80 -32.45 -1.07
C VAL A 122 11.31 -33.77 -1.67
N GLU A 123 12.18 -34.48 -2.36
CA GLU A 123 11.92 -35.85 -2.82
C GLU A 123 12.00 -36.82 -1.63
N LEU A 124 10.99 -37.68 -1.48
CA LEU A 124 10.84 -38.59 -0.35
C LEU A 124 10.53 -40.00 -0.85
N ASN A 125 11.52 -40.89 -0.81
CA ASN A 125 11.38 -42.28 -1.24
C ASN A 125 10.77 -43.11 -0.09
N VAL A 126 9.48 -43.43 -0.19
CA VAL A 126 8.77 -44.24 0.81
C VAL A 126 8.47 -45.63 0.24
N THR A 127 8.95 -46.68 0.92
CA THR A 127 8.67 -48.06 0.54
C THR A 127 7.27 -48.47 1.02
N MET A 128 6.38 -48.75 0.06
CA MET A 128 5.00 -49.15 0.34
C MET A 128 4.82 -50.63 0.03
N HIS A 129 4.16 -51.37 0.92
CA HIS A 129 3.92 -52.81 0.77
C HIS A 129 2.66 -53.14 -0.06
N CYS A 130 1.80 -52.15 -0.31
CA CYS A 130 0.64 -52.26 -1.20
C CYS A 130 0.21 -50.89 -1.73
N GLU A 131 -0.53 -50.88 -2.83
CA GLU A 131 -1.01 -49.68 -3.53
C GLU A 131 -1.97 -48.84 -2.67
N ALA A 132 -2.90 -49.48 -1.97
CA ALA A 132 -3.87 -48.81 -1.09
C ALA A 132 -3.21 -47.96 0.01
N CYS A 133 -2.05 -48.38 0.54
CA CYS A 133 -1.31 -47.58 1.51
C CYS A 133 -0.66 -46.35 0.86
N ALA A 134 -0.21 -46.42 -0.39
CA ALA A 134 0.32 -45.28 -1.14
C ALA A 134 -0.79 -44.24 -1.41
N GLU A 135 -2.00 -44.69 -1.75
CA GLU A 135 -3.17 -43.82 -1.92
C GLU A 135 -3.59 -43.14 -0.62
N GLN A 136 -3.61 -43.88 0.51
CA GLN A 136 -3.89 -43.28 1.81
C GLN A 136 -2.82 -42.26 2.24
N LEU A 137 -1.54 -42.52 1.94
CA LEU A 137 -0.45 -41.58 2.22
C LEU A 137 -0.59 -40.30 1.39
N LYS A 138 -0.79 -40.43 0.06
CA LYS A 138 -1.10 -39.32 -0.86
C LYS A 138 -2.32 -38.52 -0.39
N GLY A 139 -3.39 -39.21 0.00
CA GLY A 139 -4.62 -38.61 0.52
C GLY A 139 -4.45 -37.89 1.86
N LYS A 140 -3.56 -38.34 2.74
CA LYS A 140 -3.20 -37.63 3.99
C LYS A 140 -2.32 -36.41 3.73
N ILE A 141 -1.29 -36.54 2.88
CA ILE A 141 -0.38 -35.44 2.53
C ILE A 141 -1.15 -34.28 1.88
N LEU A 142 -2.05 -34.57 0.94
CA LEU A 142 -2.87 -33.55 0.26
C LEU A 142 -3.89 -32.86 1.19
N LYS A 143 -4.25 -33.47 2.33
CA LYS A 143 -5.12 -32.87 3.36
C LYS A 143 -4.37 -32.00 4.39
N MET A 144 -3.04 -31.98 4.34
CA MET A 144 -2.19 -31.16 5.22
C MET A 144 -1.61 -29.91 4.52
N ARG A 145 -2.02 -29.64 3.27
CA ARG A 145 -1.80 -28.35 2.58
C ARG A 145 -2.94 -27.38 2.87
#